data_AF-A0A4Q5M5I7-F1
#
_entry.id   AF-A0A4Q5M5I7-F1
#
_cell.length_a   1.000
_cell.length_b   1.000
_cell.length_c   1.000
_cell.angle_alpha   90.00
_cell.angle_beta   90.00
_cell.angle_gamma   90.00
#
_symmetry.space_group_name_H-M   'P 1'
#
loop_
_entity.id
_entity.type
_entity.pdbx_description
1 polymer ?
#
loop_
_entity_poly.entity_id
_entity_poly.type
_entity_poly.pdbx_seq_one_letter_code
_entity_poly.pdbx_strand_id
1 'polypeptide(L)'
;MAIKSFFLSLLLTIFFGYTFTVGLTTKDSFLHKIPDWGGFIMMIAGGILYLLAFWWGVKGFPQHKFLSLLSLGMSGFGIACYALVISMEMNRGKPSPGQFDYDLAKIPAQEQAAIRSLAKQTGTPEKEIHLTEYWKLRDFPMAVCLQKGHVLGVGVTDKTITDISVLSVLPELSGLYLRGTHLKDLSDLQSPKLYRLELQNNEFTDLTSFSGIPNVEWLLMEGNQLKTLTGIEQMPKLKEKNFSGNPDLKEN
;
A
#
# COMPACT_ATOMS: atom_id res chain seq x y z
N MET A 1 14.37 27.08 -37.91
CA MET A 1 13.54 26.40 -36.88
C MET A 1 14.14 25.07 -36.40
N ALA A 2 14.68 24.24 -37.31
CA ALA A 2 15.29 22.94 -36.96
C ALA A 2 16.40 23.00 -35.91
N ILE A 3 17.30 23.99 -36.00
CA ILE A 3 18.42 24.16 -35.06
C ILE A 3 17.90 24.43 -33.62
N LYS A 4 16.89 25.30 -33.48
CA LYS A 4 16.25 25.60 -32.18
C LYS A 4 15.58 24.36 -31.59
N SER A 5 14.89 23.60 -32.44
CA SER A 5 14.29 22.31 -32.07
C SER A 5 15.32 21.34 -31.52
N PHE A 6 16.42 21.14 -32.26
CA PHE A 6 17.47 20.20 -31.91
C PHE A 6 18.09 20.54 -30.55
N PHE A 7 18.54 21.78 -30.37
CA PHE A 7 19.14 22.21 -29.10
C PHE A 7 18.16 22.13 -27.93
N LEU A 8 16.89 22.48 -28.12
CA LEU A 8 15.88 22.36 -27.07
C LEU A 8 15.67 20.88 -26.69
N SER A 9 15.46 19.99 -27.66
CA SER A 9 15.31 18.55 -27.39
C SER A 9 16.55 17.92 -26.76
N LEU A 10 17.76 18.35 -27.16
CA LEU A 10 19.01 17.89 -26.58
C LEU A 10 19.17 18.34 -25.13
N LEU A 11 18.92 19.62 -24.85
CA LEU A 11 19.00 20.18 -23.50
C LEU A 11 18.00 19.52 -22.56
N LEU A 12 16.75 19.33 -23.02
CA LEU A 12 15.74 18.60 -22.25
C LEU A 12 16.20 17.18 -21.94
N THR A 13 16.75 16.47 -22.93
CA THR A 13 17.21 15.09 -22.75
C THR A 13 18.37 15.00 -21.76
N ILE A 14 19.33 15.94 -21.81
CA ILE A 14 20.45 15.99 -20.86
C ILE A 14 19.93 16.33 -19.45
N PHE A 15 19.09 17.35 -19.33
CA PHE A 15 18.52 17.78 -18.05
C PHE A 15 17.72 16.65 -17.41
N PHE A 16 16.80 16.02 -18.15
CA PHE A 16 16.00 14.94 -17.61
C PHE A 16 16.81 13.68 -17.36
N GLY A 17 17.76 13.34 -18.23
CA GLY A 17 18.73 12.27 -18.00
C GLY A 17 19.46 12.45 -16.66
N TYR A 18 19.92 13.67 -16.35
CA TYR A 18 20.51 13.99 -15.06
C TYR A 18 19.51 13.85 -13.90
N THR A 19 18.28 14.36 -14.05
CA THR A 19 17.27 14.24 -12.99
C THR A 19 16.94 12.78 -12.64
N PHE A 20 16.77 11.91 -13.64
CA PHE A 20 16.45 10.50 -13.43
C PHE A 20 17.62 9.69 -12.86
N THR A 21 18.86 10.04 -13.23
CA THR A 21 20.04 9.27 -12.81
C THR A 21 20.62 9.74 -11.49
N VAL A 22 20.91 11.04 -11.35
CA VAL A 22 21.59 11.60 -10.16
C VAL A 22 20.58 12.26 -9.24
N GLY A 23 19.62 12.98 -9.83
CA GLY A 23 18.66 13.76 -9.07
C GLY A 23 17.73 12.91 -8.20
N LEU A 24 17.31 11.73 -8.66
CA LEU A 24 16.42 10.83 -7.93
C LEU A 24 17.15 9.81 -7.06
N THR A 25 18.42 9.51 -7.32
CA THR A 25 19.16 8.46 -6.60
C THR A 25 19.96 8.99 -5.40
N THR A 26 20.33 10.28 -5.41
CA THR A 26 21.10 10.90 -4.34
C THR A 26 20.19 11.56 -3.30
N LYS A 27 20.35 11.18 -2.02
CA LYS A 27 19.51 11.68 -0.90
C LYS A 27 19.58 13.21 -0.71
N ASP A 28 20.74 13.82 -0.98
CA ASP A 28 20.95 15.27 -0.83
C ASP A 28 20.57 16.09 -2.05
N SER A 29 20.02 15.46 -3.08
CA SER A 29 19.59 16.13 -4.30
C SER A 29 18.54 17.19 -4.01
N PHE A 30 18.61 18.29 -4.77
CA PHE A 30 17.59 19.33 -4.78
C PHE A 30 16.18 18.77 -5.04
N LEU A 31 16.04 17.72 -5.84
CA LEU A 31 14.74 17.13 -6.17
C LEU A 31 14.00 16.58 -4.94
N HIS A 32 14.71 16.05 -3.94
CA HIS A 32 14.11 15.58 -2.69
C HIS A 32 13.59 16.71 -1.80
N LYS A 33 13.98 17.96 -2.09
CA LYS A 33 13.53 19.16 -1.36
C LYS A 33 12.29 19.81 -2.00
N ILE A 34 11.92 19.38 -3.21
CA ILE A 34 10.73 19.88 -3.90
C ILE A 34 9.51 19.14 -3.32
N PRO A 35 8.45 19.85 -2.91
CA PRO A 35 7.22 19.21 -2.47
C PRO A 35 6.56 18.43 -3.61
N ASP A 36 5.80 17.38 -3.30
CA ASP A 36 5.23 16.45 -4.30
C ASP A 36 4.44 17.16 -5.42
N TRP A 37 3.70 18.22 -5.09
CA TRP A 37 2.97 19.02 -6.08
C TRP A 37 3.88 19.76 -7.07
N GLY A 38 5.10 20.11 -6.67
CA GLY A 38 6.11 20.74 -7.53
C GLY A 38 6.64 19.78 -8.59
N GLY A 39 6.70 18.48 -8.29
CA GLY A 39 7.04 17.43 -9.25
C GLY A 39 6.06 17.40 -10.43
N PHE A 40 4.76 17.50 -10.15
CA PHE A 40 3.72 17.55 -11.20
C PHE A 40 3.87 18.77 -12.12
N ILE A 41 4.20 19.94 -11.58
CA ILE A 41 4.40 21.16 -12.38
C ILE A 41 5.63 21.02 -13.28
N MET A 42 6.75 20.55 -12.74
CA MET A 42 7.95 20.29 -13.54
C MET A 42 7.69 19.28 -14.65
N MET A 43 6.86 18.27 -14.37
CA MET A 43 6.49 17.26 -15.34
C MET A 43 5.65 17.85 -16.49
N ILE A 44 4.63 18.64 -16.18
CA ILE A 44 3.80 19.33 -17.20
C ILE A 44 4.66 20.29 -18.03
N ALA A 45 5.52 21.08 -17.39
CA ALA A 45 6.39 22.02 -18.08
C ALA A 45 7.36 21.30 -19.04
N GLY A 46 7.98 20.21 -18.62
CA GLY A 46 8.85 19.39 -19.47
C GLY A 46 8.10 18.80 -20.67
N GLY A 47 6.89 18.28 -20.46
CA GLY A 47 6.03 17.77 -21.54
C GLY A 47 5.69 18.84 -22.59
N ILE A 48 5.32 20.05 -22.14
CA ILE A 48 5.04 21.19 -23.04
C ILE A 48 6.29 21.56 -23.86
N LEU A 49 7.46 21.60 -23.24
CA LEU A 49 8.72 21.92 -23.93
C LEU A 49 9.09 20.85 -24.97
N TYR A 50 8.82 19.58 -24.69
CA TYR A 50 9.00 18.51 -25.67
C TYR A 50 8.02 18.60 -26.84
N LEU A 51 6.75 18.96 -26.60
CA LEU A 51 5.76 19.21 -27.65
C LEU A 51 6.16 20.42 -28.53
N LEU A 52 6.69 21.47 -27.90
CA LEU A 52 7.21 22.64 -28.60
C LEU A 52 8.43 22.29 -29.48
N ALA A 53 9.36 21.51 -28.93
CA ALA A 53 10.51 21.00 -29.68
C ALA A 53 10.02 20.15 -30.86
N PHE A 54 9.11 19.20 -30.64
CA PHE A 54 8.53 18.38 -31.70
C PHE A 54 7.92 19.25 -32.82
N TRP A 55 7.11 20.24 -32.46
CA TRP A 55 6.50 21.17 -33.43
C TRP A 55 7.52 21.98 -34.23
N TRP A 56 8.58 22.48 -33.59
CA TRP A 56 9.69 23.16 -34.28
C TRP A 56 10.49 22.22 -35.17
N GLY A 57 10.62 20.95 -34.81
CA GLY A 57 11.27 19.91 -35.60
C GLY A 57 10.53 19.69 -36.92
N VAL A 58 9.20 19.57 -36.86
CA VAL A 58 8.32 19.47 -38.04
C VAL A 58 8.46 20.71 -38.93
N LYS A 59 8.35 21.91 -38.36
CA LYS A 59 8.49 23.17 -39.12
C LYS A 59 9.89 23.37 -39.70
N GLY A 60 10.91 22.80 -39.09
CA GLY A 60 12.31 22.89 -39.54
C GLY A 60 12.67 21.96 -40.68
N PHE A 61 11.81 20.98 -41.00
CA PHE A 61 12.09 19.91 -41.95
C PHE A 61 12.46 20.38 -43.36
N PRO A 62 11.86 21.44 -43.93
CA PRO A 62 12.23 21.94 -45.26
C PRO A 62 13.67 22.46 -45.36
N GLN A 63 14.26 22.89 -44.24
CA GLN A 63 15.58 23.54 -44.22
C GLN A 63 16.71 22.57 -43.87
N HIS A 64 16.50 21.70 -42.87
CA HIS A 64 17.53 20.80 -42.37
C HIS A 64 16.95 19.42 -42.01
N LYS A 65 16.84 18.54 -43.00
CA LYS A 65 16.19 17.23 -42.86
C LYS A 65 16.79 16.36 -41.75
N PHE A 66 18.13 16.22 -41.69
CA PHE A 66 18.79 15.38 -40.70
C PHE A 66 18.60 15.88 -39.26
N LEU A 67 18.86 17.17 -39.01
CA LEU A 67 18.68 17.79 -37.68
C LEU A 67 17.23 17.72 -37.21
N SER A 68 16.27 17.98 -38.11
CA SER A 68 14.86 17.84 -37.80
C SER A 68 14.49 16.40 -37.45
N LEU A 69 14.98 15.40 -38.20
CA LEU A 69 14.71 13.99 -37.92
C LEU A 69 15.26 13.56 -36.54
N LEU A 70 16.49 13.95 -36.23
CA LEU A 70 17.12 13.66 -34.94
C LEU A 70 16.36 14.30 -33.77
N SER A 71 15.93 15.56 -33.93
CA SER A 71 15.14 16.27 -32.93
C SER A 71 13.74 15.67 -32.74
N LEU A 72 13.09 15.25 -33.83
CA LEU A 72 11.80 14.54 -33.78
C LEU A 72 11.94 13.20 -33.06
N GLY A 73 13.03 12.46 -33.28
CA GLY A 73 13.33 11.23 -32.54
C GLY A 73 13.49 11.46 -31.04
N MET A 74 14.32 12.43 -30.64
CA MET A 74 14.54 12.75 -29.21
C MET A 74 13.27 13.26 -28.52
N SER A 75 12.50 14.12 -29.20
CA SER A 75 11.25 14.65 -28.64
C SER A 75 10.15 13.59 -28.58
N GLY A 76 10.02 12.73 -29.59
CA GLY A 76 9.09 11.60 -29.57
C GLY A 76 9.38 10.63 -28.43
N PHE A 77 10.66 10.27 -28.23
CA PHE A 77 11.08 9.44 -27.10
C PHE A 77 10.79 10.12 -25.75
N GLY A 78 11.11 11.41 -25.63
CA GLY A 78 10.80 12.20 -24.44
C GLY A 78 9.31 12.19 -24.11
N ILE A 79 8.43 12.48 -25.07
CA ILE A 79 6.97 12.45 -24.90
C ILE A 79 6.49 11.06 -24.46
N ALA A 80 7.03 9.99 -25.04
CA ALA A 80 6.66 8.62 -24.65
C ALA A 80 7.04 8.31 -23.20
N CYS A 81 8.26 8.67 -22.77
CA CYS A 81 8.68 8.55 -21.37
C CYS A 81 7.77 9.34 -20.43
N TYR A 82 7.40 10.57 -20.82
CA TYR A 82 6.47 11.41 -20.06
C TYR A 82 5.09 10.77 -19.90
N ALA A 83 4.52 10.25 -20.98
CA ALA A 83 3.24 9.56 -20.95
C ALA A 83 3.26 8.35 -20.01
N LEU A 84 4.36 7.59 -20.02
CA LEU A 84 4.56 6.47 -19.10
C LEU A 84 4.62 6.92 -17.64
N VAL A 85 5.41 7.95 -17.31
CA VAL A 85 5.52 8.47 -15.95
C VAL A 85 4.18 8.99 -15.43
N ILE A 86 3.45 9.76 -16.25
CA ILE A 86 2.10 10.22 -15.92
C ILE A 86 1.18 9.03 -15.68
N SER A 87 1.22 8.01 -16.53
CA SER A 87 0.43 6.79 -16.37
C SER A 87 0.76 6.03 -15.08
N MET A 88 2.03 6.00 -14.67
CA MET A 88 2.44 5.36 -13.42
C MET A 88 1.96 6.16 -12.21
N GLU A 89 2.09 7.48 -12.23
CA GLU A 89 1.65 8.34 -11.12
C GLU A 89 0.13 8.39 -10.96
N MET A 90 -0.63 8.42 -12.07
CA MET A 90 -2.11 8.39 -12.00
C MET A 90 -2.66 7.10 -11.37
N ASN A 91 -1.88 6.02 -11.40
CA ASN A 91 -2.23 4.73 -10.82
C ASN A 91 -1.50 4.44 -9.50
N ARG A 92 -0.69 5.37 -9.00
CA ARG A 92 0.05 5.18 -7.76
C ARG A 92 -0.91 4.97 -6.59
N GLY A 93 -0.70 3.88 -5.86
CA GLY A 93 -1.55 3.50 -4.72
C GLY A 93 -2.93 2.95 -5.10
N LYS A 94 -3.25 2.79 -6.39
CA LYS A 94 -4.45 2.09 -6.85
C LYS A 94 -4.14 0.62 -7.09
N PRO A 95 -5.06 -0.30 -6.75
CA PRO A 95 -4.91 -1.71 -7.07
C PRO A 95 -4.94 -1.93 -8.60
N SER A 96 -4.30 -3.00 -9.05
CA SER A 96 -4.44 -3.42 -10.44
C SER A 96 -5.89 -3.85 -10.71
N PRO A 97 -6.43 -3.62 -11.92
CA PRO A 97 -7.77 -4.10 -12.27
C PRO A 97 -7.92 -5.60 -11.99
N GLY A 98 -8.92 -5.98 -11.20
CA GLY A 98 -9.17 -7.38 -10.82
C GLY A 98 -8.26 -7.95 -9.74
N GLN A 99 -7.41 -7.14 -9.10
CA GLN A 99 -6.55 -7.59 -8.00
C GLN A 99 -7.33 -8.01 -6.74
N PHE A 100 -8.44 -7.33 -6.47
CA PHE A 100 -9.29 -7.55 -5.30
C PHE A 100 -10.75 -7.73 -5.71
N ASP A 101 -11.48 -8.51 -4.92
CA ASP A 101 -12.91 -8.71 -5.06
C ASP A 101 -13.66 -7.73 -4.16
N TYR A 102 -14.62 -7.00 -4.73
CA TYR A 102 -15.42 -6.01 -3.98
C TYR A 102 -16.87 -6.47 -3.85
N ASP A 103 -17.07 -7.78 -3.75
CA ASP A 103 -18.39 -8.38 -3.61
C ASP A 103 -18.33 -9.63 -2.71
N LEU A 104 -19.06 -9.58 -1.59
CA LEU A 104 -19.19 -10.70 -0.66
C LEU A 104 -19.95 -11.89 -1.27
N ALA A 105 -20.72 -11.70 -2.34
CA ALA A 105 -21.39 -12.81 -3.02
C ALA A 105 -20.40 -13.76 -3.72
N LYS A 106 -19.15 -13.33 -3.95
CA LYS A 106 -18.12 -14.11 -4.64
C LYS A 106 -17.32 -15.04 -3.72
N ILE A 107 -17.55 -15.00 -2.41
CA ILE A 107 -16.84 -15.83 -1.44
C ILE A 107 -17.74 -16.98 -0.93
N PRO A 108 -17.17 -18.10 -0.43
CA PRO A 108 -17.93 -19.22 0.11
C PRO A 108 -18.89 -18.81 1.23
N ALA A 109 -20.03 -19.50 1.32
CA ALA A 109 -21.08 -19.20 2.32
C ALA A 109 -20.55 -19.26 3.77
N GLN A 110 -19.56 -20.10 4.04
CA GLN A 110 -18.93 -20.22 5.35
C GLN A 110 -18.16 -18.94 5.73
N GLU A 111 -17.40 -18.38 4.80
CA GLU A 111 -16.67 -17.11 5.00
C GLU A 111 -17.65 -15.93 5.09
N GLN A 112 -18.72 -15.92 4.29
CA GLN A 112 -19.78 -14.91 4.43
C GLN A 112 -20.41 -14.94 5.82
N ALA A 113 -20.70 -16.14 6.34
CA ALA A 113 -21.27 -16.31 7.67
C ALA A 113 -20.32 -15.83 8.76
N ALA A 114 -19.01 -16.08 8.64
CA ALA A 114 -17.99 -15.57 9.56
C ALA A 114 -17.97 -14.03 9.59
N ILE A 115 -17.95 -13.38 8.42
CA ILE A 115 -17.96 -11.92 8.32
C ILE A 115 -19.26 -11.31 8.85
N ARG A 116 -20.42 -11.93 8.58
CA ARG A 116 -21.71 -11.48 9.12
C ARG A 116 -21.80 -11.66 10.63
N SER A 117 -21.26 -12.76 11.16
CA SER A 117 -21.18 -12.99 12.61
C SER A 117 -20.31 -11.92 13.26
N LEU A 118 -19.14 -11.62 12.67
CA LEU A 118 -18.25 -10.54 13.10
C LEU A 118 -18.95 -9.17 13.07
N ALA A 119 -19.71 -8.87 12.02
CA ALA A 119 -20.45 -7.63 11.91
C ALA A 119 -21.53 -7.51 13.00
N LYS A 120 -22.25 -8.61 13.27
CA LYS A 120 -23.27 -8.68 14.31
C LYS A 120 -22.70 -8.44 15.70
N GLN A 121 -21.58 -9.07 16.05
CA GLN A 121 -20.97 -8.88 17.38
C GLN A 121 -20.38 -7.48 17.57
N THR A 122 -19.91 -6.85 16.49
CA THR A 122 -19.37 -5.48 16.52
C THR A 122 -20.44 -4.38 16.36
N GLY A 123 -21.73 -4.76 16.29
CA GLY A 123 -22.84 -3.84 16.08
C GLY A 123 -22.80 -3.12 14.73
N THR A 124 -22.07 -3.65 13.75
CA THR A 124 -21.88 -3.04 12.44
C THR A 124 -22.96 -3.53 11.48
N PRO A 125 -23.80 -2.65 10.91
CA PRO A 125 -24.73 -3.01 9.85
C PRO A 125 -23.98 -3.60 8.65
N GLU A 126 -24.57 -4.57 7.94
CA GLU A 126 -23.91 -5.18 6.76
C GLU A 126 -23.54 -4.16 5.68
N LYS A 127 -24.28 -3.05 5.59
CA LYS A 127 -24.01 -1.95 4.66
C LYS A 127 -22.77 -1.13 5.01
N GLU A 128 -22.32 -1.20 6.25
CA GLU A 128 -21.13 -0.49 6.76
C GLU A 128 -19.88 -1.40 6.75
N ILE A 129 -19.98 -2.62 6.25
CA ILE A 129 -18.82 -3.47 6.00
C ILE A 129 -18.13 -2.98 4.74
N HIS A 130 -16.96 -2.35 4.90
CA HIS A 130 -16.22 -1.80 3.77
C HIS A 130 -15.38 -2.89 3.09
N LEU A 131 -15.66 -3.17 1.82
CA LEU A 131 -14.77 -3.99 1.00
C LEU A 131 -13.66 -3.11 0.42
N THR A 132 -12.41 -3.42 0.75
CA THR A 132 -11.29 -2.51 0.48
C THR A 132 -9.99 -3.25 0.18
N GLU A 133 -8.98 -2.52 -0.26
CA GLU A 133 -7.64 -3.06 -0.50
C GLU A 133 -6.95 -3.40 0.82
N TYR A 134 -5.99 -4.33 0.76
CA TYR A 134 -5.27 -4.80 1.95
C TYR A 134 -4.64 -3.68 2.79
N TRP A 135 -4.08 -2.63 2.16
CA TRP A 135 -3.44 -1.52 2.88
C TRP A 135 -4.41 -0.51 3.49
N LYS A 136 -5.69 -0.53 3.11
CA LYS A 136 -6.75 0.35 3.62
C LYS A 136 -7.64 -0.31 4.67
N LEU A 137 -7.29 -1.52 5.12
CA LEU A 137 -8.03 -2.23 6.18
C LEU A 137 -8.11 -1.43 7.49
N ARG A 138 -7.23 -0.44 7.69
CA ARG A 138 -7.17 0.43 8.87
C ARG A 138 -7.98 1.72 8.74
N ASP A 139 -8.48 2.02 7.54
CA ASP A 139 -9.10 3.31 7.23
C ASP A 139 -10.58 3.36 7.63
N PHE A 140 -11.18 2.19 7.93
CA PHE A 140 -12.60 2.05 8.23
C PHE A 140 -12.82 1.32 9.56
N PRO A 141 -13.95 1.59 10.26
CA PRO A 141 -14.29 0.89 11.50
C PRO A 141 -14.44 -0.62 11.34
N MET A 142 -14.92 -1.07 10.19
CA MET A 142 -14.93 -2.48 9.80
C MET A 142 -14.66 -2.59 8.30
N ALA A 143 -13.59 -3.31 7.96
CA ALA A 143 -13.14 -3.52 6.60
C ALA A 143 -12.79 -4.98 6.34
N VAL A 144 -13.04 -5.43 5.11
CA VAL A 144 -12.68 -6.77 4.66
C VAL A 144 -12.01 -6.68 3.30
N CYS A 145 -10.89 -7.37 3.15
CA CYS A 145 -10.14 -7.48 1.90
C CYS A 145 -10.38 -8.88 1.33
N LEU A 146 -10.87 -8.94 0.11
CA LEU A 146 -11.13 -10.18 -0.60
C LEU A 146 -10.21 -10.29 -1.80
N GLN A 147 -9.67 -11.48 -2.03
CA GLN A 147 -8.84 -11.76 -3.20
C GLN A 147 -9.06 -13.20 -3.66
N LYS A 148 -9.31 -13.38 -4.96
CA LYS A 148 -9.52 -14.68 -5.60
C LYS A 148 -10.65 -15.49 -4.93
N GLY A 149 -11.73 -14.81 -4.52
CA GLY A 149 -12.88 -15.45 -3.90
C GLY A 149 -12.70 -15.88 -2.44
N HIS A 150 -11.65 -15.40 -1.76
CA HIS A 150 -11.43 -15.67 -0.32
C HIS A 150 -11.15 -14.38 0.46
N VAL A 151 -11.43 -14.40 1.76
CA VAL A 151 -11.05 -13.33 2.68
C VAL A 151 -9.56 -13.41 2.96
N LEU A 152 -8.83 -12.39 2.50
CA LEU A 152 -7.40 -12.25 2.71
C LEU A 152 -7.07 -11.45 3.98
N GLY A 153 -7.92 -10.48 4.31
CA GLY A 153 -7.68 -9.66 5.50
C GLY A 153 -8.94 -9.07 6.10
N VAL A 154 -8.91 -8.88 7.42
CA VAL A 154 -10.01 -8.32 8.21
C VAL A 154 -9.47 -7.18 9.07
N GLY A 155 -10.17 -6.05 9.05
CA GLY A 155 -9.90 -4.87 9.85
C GLY A 155 -11.12 -4.50 10.69
N VAL A 156 -10.92 -4.31 12.00
CA VAL A 156 -11.93 -3.82 12.93
C VAL A 156 -11.25 -2.81 13.86
N THR A 157 -11.85 -1.62 13.98
CA THR A 157 -11.33 -0.54 14.81
C THR A 157 -12.42 -0.02 15.76
N ASP A 158 -12.06 0.13 17.04
CA ASP A 158 -12.89 0.73 18.10
C ASP A 158 -14.26 0.06 18.26
N LYS A 159 -14.30 -1.26 18.13
CA LYS A 159 -15.50 -2.09 18.29
C LYS A 159 -15.17 -3.35 19.09
N THR A 160 -15.99 -3.68 20.07
CA THR A 160 -15.80 -4.88 20.90
C THR A 160 -15.97 -6.16 20.09
N ILE A 161 -14.99 -7.07 20.19
CA ILE A 161 -15.08 -8.43 19.63
C ILE A 161 -15.20 -9.40 20.80
N THR A 162 -16.27 -10.20 20.82
CA THR A 162 -16.53 -11.18 21.88
C THR A 162 -16.10 -12.60 21.50
N ASP A 163 -16.18 -12.95 20.22
CA ASP A 163 -15.81 -14.27 19.72
C ASP A 163 -14.89 -14.13 18.50
N ILE A 164 -13.62 -14.48 18.67
CA ILE A 164 -12.62 -14.45 17.60
C ILE A 164 -12.56 -15.77 16.80
N SER A 165 -13.14 -16.85 17.33
CA SER A 165 -13.12 -18.19 16.73
C SER A 165 -13.81 -18.21 15.36
N VAL A 166 -14.74 -17.29 15.12
CA VAL A 166 -15.42 -17.10 13.83
C VAL A 166 -14.43 -16.86 12.68
N LEU A 167 -13.24 -16.31 12.95
CA LEU A 167 -12.21 -16.04 11.94
C LEU A 167 -11.37 -17.28 11.60
N SER A 168 -11.40 -18.32 12.43
CA SER A 168 -10.68 -19.58 12.20
C SER A 168 -11.18 -20.35 10.96
N VAL A 169 -12.35 -19.96 10.46
CA VAL A 169 -12.97 -20.49 9.24
C VAL A 169 -12.34 -19.92 7.97
N LEU A 170 -11.55 -18.85 8.05
CA LEU A 170 -11.01 -18.12 6.89
C LEU A 170 -9.67 -18.74 6.44
N PRO A 171 -9.63 -19.54 5.36
CA PRO A 171 -8.46 -20.37 5.05
C PRO A 171 -7.27 -19.58 4.50
N GLU A 172 -7.51 -18.40 3.92
CA GLU A 172 -6.51 -17.53 3.30
C GLU A 172 -6.21 -16.27 4.12
N LEU A 173 -6.70 -16.18 5.36
CA LEU A 173 -6.53 -14.99 6.20
C LEU A 173 -5.03 -14.74 6.48
N SER A 174 -4.48 -13.69 5.86
CA SER A 174 -3.06 -13.31 5.99
C SER A 174 -2.87 -12.04 6.81
N GLY A 175 -3.88 -11.17 6.87
CA GLY A 175 -3.81 -9.89 7.58
C GLY A 175 -4.97 -9.70 8.56
N LEU A 176 -4.64 -9.41 9.81
CA LEU A 176 -5.65 -9.18 10.85
C LEU A 176 -5.32 -7.89 11.61
N TYR A 177 -6.23 -6.92 11.55
CA TYR A 177 -6.06 -5.59 12.13
C TYR A 177 -7.20 -5.33 13.11
N LEU A 178 -6.96 -5.55 14.40
CA LEU A 178 -7.97 -5.44 15.45
C LEU A 178 -7.51 -4.40 16.46
N ARG A 179 -7.80 -3.13 16.20
CA ARG A 179 -7.38 -2.02 17.05
C ARG A 179 -8.52 -1.59 17.96
N GLY A 180 -8.27 -1.42 19.27
CA GLY A 180 -9.33 -0.92 20.16
C GLY A 180 -10.51 -1.89 20.31
N THR A 181 -10.26 -3.21 20.22
CA THR A 181 -11.33 -4.23 20.17
C THR A 181 -11.60 -4.92 21.51
N HIS A 182 -10.95 -4.48 22.59
CA HIS A 182 -11.04 -5.04 23.94
C HIS A 182 -10.65 -6.52 24.06
N LEU A 183 -9.83 -7.01 23.12
CA LEU A 183 -9.36 -8.39 23.15
C LEU A 183 -8.33 -8.60 24.25
N LYS A 184 -8.37 -9.77 24.87
CA LYS A 184 -7.43 -10.24 25.90
C LYS A 184 -6.77 -11.56 25.53
N ASP A 185 -7.38 -12.27 24.60
CA ASP A 185 -7.06 -13.65 24.26
C ASP A 185 -7.33 -13.88 22.76
N LEU A 186 -6.53 -14.76 22.17
CA LEU A 186 -6.63 -15.27 20.80
C LEU A 186 -6.54 -16.81 20.75
N SER A 187 -6.66 -17.50 21.88
CA SER A 187 -6.50 -18.95 21.98
C SER A 187 -7.42 -19.73 21.02
N ASP A 188 -8.62 -19.21 20.76
CA ASP A 188 -9.60 -19.79 19.85
C ASP A 188 -9.39 -19.44 18.36
N LEU A 189 -8.40 -18.61 18.03
CA LEU A 189 -8.06 -18.24 16.66
C LEU A 189 -7.08 -19.24 16.06
N GLN A 190 -7.48 -19.89 14.96
CA GLN A 190 -6.64 -20.77 14.17
C GLN A 190 -6.48 -20.17 12.78
N SER A 191 -5.35 -19.52 12.52
CA SER A 191 -5.04 -18.95 11.21
C SER A 191 -3.57 -19.21 10.86
N PRO A 192 -3.25 -20.40 10.33
CA PRO A 192 -1.87 -20.78 10.05
C PRO A 192 -1.27 -19.96 8.90
N LYS A 193 -2.06 -19.24 8.10
CA LYS A 193 -1.54 -18.34 7.05
C LYS A 193 -1.40 -16.89 7.52
N LEU A 194 -1.79 -16.59 8.77
CA LEU A 194 -1.70 -15.25 9.30
C LEU A 194 -0.25 -14.82 9.35
N TYR A 195 0.01 -13.67 8.74
CA TYR A 195 1.33 -13.16 8.47
C TYR A 195 1.55 -11.81 9.15
N ARG A 196 0.52 -10.95 9.11
CA ARG A 196 0.51 -9.64 9.75
C ARG A 196 -0.63 -9.52 10.74
N LEU A 197 -0.29 -9.15 11.97
CA LEU A 197 -1.21 -9.01 13.08
C LEU A 197 -1.02 -7.66 13.77
N GLU A 198 -2.07 -6.86 13.82
CA GLU A 198 -2.11 -5.58 14.51
C GLU A 198 -3.19 -5.65 15.60
N LEU A 199 -2.78 -5.45 16.86
CA LEU A 199 -3.58 -5.56 18.07
C LEU A 199 -3.42 -4.32 18.96
N GLN A 200 -3.18 -3.14 18.37
CA GLN A 200 -2.93 -1.94 19.17
C GLN A 200 -4.16 -1.58 20.02
N ASN A 201 -3.94 -1.00 21.20
CA ASN A 201 -4.99 -0.55 22.11
C ASN A 201 -5.97 -1.66 22.51
N ASN A 202 -5.47 -2.86 22.81
CA ASN A 202 -6.28 -3.94 23.41
C ASN A 202 -5.86 -4.16 24.88
N GLU A 203 -6.19 -5.31 25.45
CA GLU A 203 -6.04 -5.61 26.88
C GLU A 203 -5.20 -6.87 27.12
N PHE A 204 -4.28 -7.21 26.20
CA PHE A 204 -3.37 -8.36 26.35
C PHE A 204 -2.35 -8.12 27.47
N THR A 205 -2.08 -9.15 28.29
CA THR A 205 -1.10 -9.10 29.39
C THR A 205 0.16 -9.93 29.17
N ASP A 206 0.08 -10.91 28.26
CA ASP A 206 1.18 -11.77 27.83
C ASP A 206 0.89 -12.30 26.40
N LEU A 207 1.73 -13.21 25.90
CA LEU A 207 1.66 -13.76 24.54
C LEU A 207 1.30 -15.25 24.52
N THR A 208 0.69 -15.79 25.58
CA THR A 208 0.43 -17.23 25.70
C THR A 208 -0.67 -17.76 24.79
N SER A 209 -1.49 -16.86 24.24
CA SER A 209 -2.67 -17.14 23.42
C SER A 209 -2.44 -17.15 21.91
N PHE A 210 -1.18 -17.17 21.45
CA PHE A 210 -0.81 -16.98 20.04
C PHE A 210 -0.50 -18.31 19.31
N SER A 211 -0.77 -19.46 19.95
CA SER A 211 -0.37 -20.77 19.42
C SER A 211 -1.02 -21.17 18.09
N GLY A 212 -2.21 -20.64 17.77
CA GLY A 212 -2.93 -20.89 16.52
C GLY A 212 -2.48 -20.03 15.33
N ILE A 213 -1.48 -19.17 15.49
CA ILE A 213 -0.98 -18.24 14.47
C ILE A 213 0.57 -18.27 14.36
N PRO A 214 1.17 -19.46 14.12
CA PRO A 214 2.62 -19.66 14.21
C PRO A 214 3.45 -18.96 13.12
N ASN A 215 2.80 -18.41 12.09
CA ASN A 215 3.45 -17.84 10.91
C ASN A 215 3.45 -16.29 10.87
N VAL A 216 3.05 -15.64 11.96
CA VAL A 216 3.10 -14.17 12.08
C VAL A 216 4.55 -13.70 12.01
N GLU A 217 4.82 -12.78 11.08
CA GLU A 217 6.12 -12.11 10.94
C GLU A 217 6.10 -10.66 11.40
N TRP A 218 4.92 -10.00 11.33
CA TRP A 218 4.68 -8.62 11.72
C TRP A 218 3.66 -8.55 12.85
N LEU A 219 4.09 -8.11 14.05
CA LEU A 219 3.22 -7.99 15.22
C LEU A 219 3.27 -6.57 15.81
N LEU A 220 2.14 -5.86 15.82
CA LEU A 220 2.02 -4.57 16.49
C LEU A 220 1.07 -4.70 17.68
N MET A 221 1.56 -4.50 18.90
CA MET A 221 0.77 -4.55 20.14
C MET A 221 0.96 -3.30 20.99
N GLU A 222 1.10 -2.14 20.33
CA GLU A 222 1.23 -0.86 21.01
C GLU A 222 0.01 -0.59 21.91
N GLY A 223 0.21 0.00 23.09
CA GLY A 223 -0.88 0.42 23.97
C GLY A 223 -1.69 -0.74 24.56
N ASN A 224 -1.05 -1.87 24.84
CA ASN A 224 -1.64 -3.00 25.58
C ASN A 224 -1.23 -2.95 27.07
N GLN A 225 -1.46 -4.04 27.80
CA GLN A 225 -1.14 -4.21 29.22
C GLN A 225 -0.09 -5.31 29.43
N LEU A 226 0.80 -5.52 28.45
CA LEU A 226 1.80 -6.57 28.51
C LEU A 226 2.70 -6.37 29.73
N LYS A 227 2.87 -7.45 30.52
CA LYS A 227 3.77 -7.49 31.69
C LYS A 227 4.99 -8.36 31.44
N THR A 228 4.88 -9.27 30.48
CA THR A 228 5.90 -10.24 30.09
C THR A 228 5.77 -10.56 28.61
N LEU A 229 6.84 -11.08 28.02
CA LEU A 229 6.84 -11.67 26.67
C LEU A 229 6.72 -13.20 26.70
N THR A 230 6.29 -13.78 27.83
CA THR A 230 5.98 -15.22 27.91
C THR A 230 5.02 -15.62 26.80
N GLY A 231 5.35 -16.64 26.02
CA GLY A 231 4.58 -17.07 24.84
C GLY A 231 5.15 -16.58 23.50
N ILE A 232 6.17 -15.71 23.50
CA ILE A 232 6.82 -15.24 22.26
C ILE A 232 7.40 -16.39 21.41
N GLU A 233 7.78 -17.51 22.05
CA GLU A 233 8.26 -18.72 21.40
C GLU A 233 7.22 -19.39 20.48
N GLN A 234 5.93 -19.07 20.66
CA GLN A 234 4.85 -19.55 19.80
C GLN A 234 4.86 -18.88 18.41
N MET A 235 5.63 -17.80 18.25
CA MET A 235 5.77 -17.04 16.99
C MET A 235 7.21 -17.11 16.47
N PRO A 236 7.69 -18.29 16.04
CA PRO A 236 9.10 -18.50 15.66
C PRO A 236 9.53 -17.73 14.41
N LYS A 237 8.58 -17.18 13.64
CA LYS A 237 8.84 -16.41 12.41
C LYS A 237 8.79 -14.89 12.61
N LEU A 238 8.60 -14.41 13.84
CA LEU A 238 8.47 -12.99 14.13
C LEU A 238 9.74 -12.23 13.72
N LYS A 239 9.62 -11.29 12.79
CA LYS A 239 10.74 -10.46 12.30
C LYS A 239 10.68 -9.06 12.86
N GLU A 240 9.47 -8.53 12.97
CA GLU A 240 9.22 -7.13 13.28
C GLU A 240 8.11 -7.05 14.31
N LYS A 241 8.41 -6.35 15.41
CA LYS A 241 7.53 -6.26 16.56
C LYS A 241 7.55 -4.86 17.16
N ASN A 242 6.38 -4.39 17.58
CA ASN A 242 6.28 -3.18 18.36
C ASN A 242 5.44 -3.44 19.62
N PHE A 243 6.07 -3.28 20.78
CA PHE A 243 5.45 -3.39 22.10
C PHE A 243 5.47 -2.05 22.87
N SER A 244 5.64 -0.93 22.17
CA SER A 244 5.60 0.41 22.79
C SER A 244 4.30 0.65 23.55
N GLY A 245 4.33 1.51 24.57
CA GLY A 245 3.12 1.83 25.32
C GLY A 245 2.55 0.69 26.18
N ASN A 246 3.37 -0.31 26.52
CA ASN A 246 3.07 -1.30 27.56
C ASN A 246 3.86 -0.93 28.83
N PRO A 247 3.26 -0.20 29.80
CA PRO A 247 4.01 0.44 30.88
C PRO A 247 4.62 -0.55 31.90
N ASP A 248 4.00 -1.72 32.06
CA ASP A 248 4.45 -2.76 32.99
C ASP A 248 5.43 -3.76 32.35
N LEU A 249 5.68 -3.64 31.04
CA LEU A 249 6.59 -4.52 30.32
C LEU A 249 8.02 -4.14 30.68
N LYS A 250 8.69 -5.00 31.44
CA LYS A 250 10.11 -4.81 31.72
C LYS A 250 10.90 -5.23 30.48
N GLU A 251 11.55 -4.27 29.84
CA GLU A 251 12.60 -4.55 28.86
C GLU A 251 13.76 -5.24 29.61
N ASN A 252 14.01 -6.52 29.29
CA ASN A 252 15.24 -7.20 29.67
C ASN A 252 16.32 -6.95 28.62
#